data_AF-A0A927NP55-F1
#
_entry.id   AF-A0A927NP55-F1
#
_cell.length_a   1.000
_cell.length_b   1.000
_cell.length_c   1.000
_cell.angle_alpha   90.00
_cell.angle_beta   90.00
_cell.angle_gamma   90.00
#
_symmetry.space_group_name_H-M   'P 1'
#
loop_
_entity.id
_entity.type
_entity.pdbx_description
1 polymer ?
#
loop_
_entity_poly.entity_id
_entity_poly.type
_entity_poly.pdbx_seq_one_letter_code
_entity_poly.pdbx_strand_id
1 'polypeptide(L)'
;MTQEKLRRVVTAAVVAGTALFVILLSVLIYQWITIAVYNNRIDKLNEEITSLEQSIESDEKDLEHFSSDLGKFWLAIEKGFVEGNK
;
A
#
# COMPACT_ATOMS: atom_id res chain seq x y z
N MET A 1 35.58 -45.07 -20.05
CA MET A 1 34.63 -43.98 -20.39
C MET A 1 35.32 -43.07 -21.40
N THR A 2 34.89 -43.07 -22.66
CA THR A 2 35.57 -42.36 -23.75
C THR A 2 35.20 -40.87 -23.77
N GLN A 3 36.15 -40.01 -24.16
CA GLN A 3 36.00 -38.55 -24.22
C GLN A 3 34.76 -38.07 -24.98
N GLU A 4 34.35 -38.83 -26.01
CA GLU A 4 33.14 -38.55 -26.79
C GLU A 4 31.85 -38.70 -25.97
N LYS A 5 31.77 -39.70 -25.08
CA LYS A 5 30.60 -39.90 -24.21
C LYS A 5 30.49 -38.79 -23.17
N LEU A 6 31.63 -38.35 -22.61
CA LEU A 6 31.69 -37.21 -21.69
C LEU A 6 31.21 -35.92 -22.36
N ARG A 7 31.73 -35.58 -23.53
CA ARG A 7 31.30 -34.39 -24.28
C ARG A 7 29.80 -34.40 -24.57
N ARG A 8 29.25 -35.54 -25.00
CA ARG A 8 27.81 -35.65 -25.31
C ARG A 8 26.92 -35.46 -24.08
N VAL A 9 27.34 -35.98 -22.93
CA VAL A 9 26.63 -35.79 -21.65
C VAL A 9 26.71 -34.34 -21.20
N VAL A 10 27.88 -33.70 -21.30
CA VAL A 10 28.05 -32.28 -20.95
C VAL A 10 27.18 -31.39 -21.85
N THR A 11 27.15 -31.63 -23.17
CA THR A 11 26.30 -30.86 -24.08
C THR A 11 24.82 -31.05 -23.76
N ALA A 12 24.37 -32.29 -23.47
CA ALA A 12 22.99 -32.54 -23.07
C ALA A 12 22.63 -31.83 -21.75
N ALA A 13 23.53 -31.85 -20.77
CA ALA A 13 23.34 -31.18 -19.48
C ALA A 13 23.28 -29.65 -19.64
N VAL A 14 24.14 -29.07 -20.48
CA VAL A 14 24.12 -27.63 -20.77
C VAL A 14 22.79 -27.23 -21.40
N VAL A 15 22.33 -27.96 -22.43
CA VAL A 15 21.06 -27.66 -23.11
C VAL A 15 19.88 -27.73 -22.15
N ALA A 16 19.82 -28.77 -21.30
CA ALA A 16 18.78 -28.90 -20.28
C ALA A 16 18.85 -27.75 -19.25
N GLY A 17 20.06 -27.41 -18.81
CA GLY A 17 20.30 -26.30 -17.89
C GLY A 17 19.88 -24.94 -18.46
N THR A 18 20.20 -24.68 -19.74
CA THR A 18 19.80 -23.43 -20.41
C THR A 18 18.28 -23.35 -20.56
N ALA A 19 17.61 -24.44 -20.91
CA ALA A 19 16.15 -24.47 -21.02
C ALA A 19 15.49 -24.13 -19.67
N LEU A 20 15.95 -24.72 -18.57
CA LEU A 20 15.45 -24.40 -17.24
C LEU A 20 15.77 -22.96 -16.82
N PHE A 21 16.95 -22.46 -17.18
CA PHE A 21 17.37 -21.10 -16.86
C PHE A 21 16.46 -20.05 -17.54
N VAL A 22 16.07 -20.28 -18.79
CA VAL A 22 15.15 -19.39 -19.51
C VAL A 22 13.76 -19.37 -18.86
N ILE A 23 13.27 -20.52 -18.39
CA ILE A 23 12.00 -20.60 -17.68
C ILE A 23 12.06 -19.82 -16.36
N LEU A 24 13.16 -19.99 -15.60
CA LEU A 24 13.38 -19.24 -14.35
C LEU A 24 13.43 -17.73 -14.60
N LEU A 25 14.16 -17.27 -15.62
CA LEU A 25 14.20 -15.86 -15.99
C LEU A 25 12.82 -15.30 -16.34
N SER A 26 12.00 -16.09 -17.05
CA SER A 26 10.65 -15.68 -17.41
C SER A 26 9.77 -15.46 -16.18
N VAL A 27 9.86 -16.36 -15.19
CA VAL A 27 9.12 -16.23 -13.92
C VAL A 27 9.61 -15.03 -13.12
N LEU A 28 10.92 -14.77 -13.09
CA LEU A 28 11.49 -13.62 -12.38
C LEU A 28 10.99 -12.30 -12.96
N ILE A 29 10.94 -12.17 -14.29
CA ILE A 29 10.40 -10.97 -14.96
C ILE A 29 8.94 -10.76 -14.58
N TYR A 30 8.12 -11.83 -14.60
CA TYR A 30 6.72 -11.76 -14.19
C TYR A 30 6.56 -11.34 -12.73
N GLN A 31 7.36 -11.90 -11.82
CA GLN A 31 7.36 -11.53 -10.41
C GLN A 31 7.71 -10.05 -10.22
N TRP A 32 8.70 -9.54 -10.96
CA TRP A 32 9.15 -8.16 -10.85
C TRP A 32 8.07 -7.16 -11.28
N ILE A 33 7.39 -7.42 -12.41
CA ILE A 33 6.26 -6.61 -12.87
C ILE A 33 5.11 -6.65 -11.85
N THR A 34 4.80 -7.85 -11.34
CA THR A 34 3.74 -8.05 -10.36
C THR A 34 4.01 -7.24 -9.08
N ILE A 35 5.23 -7.33 -8.53
CA ILE A 35 5.65 -6.57 -7.35
C ILE A 35 5.54 -5.06 -7.59
N ALA A 36 5.97 -4.56 -8.75
CA ALA A 36 5.87 -3.15 -9.08
C ALA A 36 4.40 -2.66 -9.11
N VAL A 37 3.49 -3.46 -9.68
CA VAL A 37 2.06 -3.14 -9.70
C VAL A 37 1.44 -3.20 -8.30
N TYR A 38 1.82 -4.18 -7.47
CA TYR A 38 1.30 -4.29 -6.11
C TYR A 38 1.81 -3.15 -5.20
N ASN A 39 3.07 -2.74 -5.31
CA ASN A 39 3.61 -1.61 -4.55
C ASN A 39 2.85 -0.32 -4.85
N ASN A 40 2.56 -0.05 -6.13
CA ASN A 40 1.82 1.15 -6.51
C ASN A 40 0.36 1.15 -6.00
N ARG A 41 -0.22 -0.03 -5.77
CA ARG A 41 -1.55 -0.16 -5.13
C ARG A 41 -1.46 0.03 -3.61
N ILE A 42 -0.38 -0.45 -3.00
CA ILE A 42 -0.12 -0.25 -1.56
C ILE A 42 0.09 1.22 -1.25
N ASP A 43 0.84 1.95 -2.08
CA ASP A 43 1.09 3.37 -1.87
C ASP A 43 -0.21 4.19 -1.92
N LYS A 44 -1.10 3.90 -2.87
CA LYS A 44 -2.42 4.54 -2.94
C LYS A 44 -3.31 4.21 -1.74
N LEU A 45 -3.32 2.96 -1.30
CA LEU A 45 -4.07 2.56 -0.11
C LEU A 45 -3.53 3.22 1.16
N ASN A 46 -2.21 3.37 1.28
CA ASN A 46 -1.59 4.09 2.39
C ASN A 46 -1.92 5.58 2.35
N GLU A 47 -1.92 6.20 1.16
CA GLU A 47 -2.32 7.60 0.99
C GLU A 47 -3.79 7.83 1.38
N GLU A 48 -4.69 6.92 0.98
CA GLU A 48 -6.09 6.94 1.41
C GLU A 48 -6.24 6.75 2.93
N ILE A 49 -5.47 5.84 3.54
CA ILE A 49 -5.47 5.63 5.00
C ILE A 49 -5.02 6.90 5.71
N THR A 50 -3.90 7.51 5.29
CA THR A 50 -3.39 8.74 5.91
C THR A 50 -4.38 9.90 5.76
N SER A 51 -5.03 10.03 4.59
CA SER A 51 -6.07 11.05 4.38
C SER A 51 -7.29 10.82 5.28
N LEU A 52 -7.71 9.58 5.48
CA LEU A 52 -8.83 9.23 6.35
C LEU A 52 -8.48 9.44 7.82
N GLU A 53 -7.27 9.07 8.24
CA GLU A 53 -6.78 9.33 9.62
C GLU A 53 -6.73 10.83 9.92
N GLN A 54 -6.25 11.66 8.99
CA GLN A 54 -6.29 13.12 9.15
C GLN A 54 -7.70 13.68 9.25
N SER A 55 -8.65 13.12 8.48
CA SER A 55 -10.05 13.54 8.53
C SER A 55 -10.68 13.17 9.88
N ILE A 56 -10.39 11.97 10.38
CA ILE A 56 -10.85 11.52 11.71
C ILE A 56 -10.26 12.42 12.80
N GLU A 57 -8.97 12.74 12.76
CA GLU A 57 -8.35 13.59 13.78
C GLU A 57 -8.91 15.03 13.75
N SER A 58 -9.23 15.55 12.56
CA SER A 58 -9.90 16.85 12.40
C SER A 58 -11.32 16.81 12.94
N ASP A 59 -12.10 15.80 12.57
CA ASP A 59 -13.48 15.63 13.01
C ASP A 59 -13.56 15.40 14.52
N GLU A 60 -12.60 14.67 15.11
CA GLU A 60 -12.49 14.50 16.56
C GLU A 60 -12.20 15.82 17.27
N LYS A 61 -11.31 16.67 16.73
CA LYS A 61 -11.03 18.00 17.30
C LYS A 61 -12.25 18.93 17.22
N ASP A 62 -13.00 18.87 16.13
CA ASP A 62 -14.23 19.64 15.98
C ASP A 62 -15.31 19.14 16.94
N LEU A 63 -15.47 17.82 17.08
CA LEU A 63 -16.36 17.21 18.07
C LEU A 63 -15.96 17.58 19.49
N GLU A 64 -14.67 17.56 19.82
CA GLU A 64 -14.17 17.96 21.13
C GLU A 64 -14.42 19.46 21.39
N HIS A 65 -14.21 20.30 20.38
CA HIS A 65 -14.52 21.73 20.44
C HIS A 65 -16.00 21.96 20.75
N PHE A 66 -16.92 21.33 20.00
CA PHE A 66 -18.36 21.47 20.21
C PHE A 66 -18.89 20.72 21.44
N SER A 67 -18.17 19.70 21.92
CA SER A 67 -18.52 18.96 23.13
C SER A 67 -18.01 19.63 24.41
N SER A 68 -17.01 20.52 24.29
CA SER A 68 -16.56 21.36 25.40
C SER A 68 -17.67 22.32 25.86
N ASP A 69 -17.66 22.69 27.14
CA ASP A 69 -18.68 23.61 27.69
C ASP A 69 -18.69 24.96 26.96
N LEU A 70 -17.54 25.40 26.44
CA LEU A 70 -17.43 26.61 25.61
C LEU A 70 -18.10 26.44 24.24
N GLY A 71 -17.90 25.30 23.57
CA GLY A 71 -18.51 25.04 22.26
C GLY A 71 -20.02 24.82 22.36
N LYS A 72 -20.49 24.15 23.41
CA LYS A 72 -21.92 24.03 23.72
C LYS A 72 -22.55 25.39 23.98
N PHE A 73 -21.86 26.27 24.71
CA PHE A 73 -22.31 27.64 24.95
C PHE A 73 -22.39 28.45 23.65
N TRP A 74 -21.39 28.34 22.77
CA TRP A 74 -21.38 29.02 21.47
C TRP A 74 -22.51 28.52 20.55
N LEU A 75 -22.71 27.21 20.46
CA LEU A 75 -23.83 26.60 19.74
C LEU A 75 -25.19 27.01 20.32
N ALA A 76 -25.29 27.12 21.64
CA ALA A 76 -26.51 27.56 22.30
C ALA A 76 -26.83 29.04 22.01
N ILE A 77 -25.83 29.90 21.86
CA ILE A 77 -26.01 31.28 21.38
C ILE A 77 -26.44 31.30 19.91
N GLU A 78 -25.75 30.55 19.05
CA GLU A 78 -26.05 30.53 17.60
C GLU A 78 -27.46 29.99 17.30
N LYS A 79 -27.90 28.97 18.04
CA LYS A 79 -29.25 28.40 17.92
C LYS A 79 -30.32 29.17 18.70
N GLY A 80 -29.94 30.24 19.39
CA GLY A 80 -30.86 31.11 20.13
C GLY A 80 -31.46 30.51 21.41
N PHE A 81 -30.84 29.45 21.95
CA PHE A 81 -31.24 28.86 23.23
C PHE A 81 -30.77 29.68 24.44
N VAL A 82 -29.73 30.50 24.28
CA VAL A 82 -29.22 31.42 25.31
C VAL A 82 -29.01 32.79 24.66
N GLU A 83 -29.62 33.82 25.23
CA GLU A 83 -29.44 35.21 24.77
C GLU A 83 -28.05 35.67 25.23
N GLY A 84 -27.10 35.76 24.30
CA GLY A 84 -25.78 36.30 24.57
C GLY A 84 -25.91 37.75 25.02
N ASN A 85 -25.73 37.99 26.32
CA ASN A 85 -25.81 39.34 26.88
C ASN A 85 -24.65 40.15 26.27
N LYS A 86 -25.01 41.17 25.47
CA LYS A 86 -24.06 42.12 24.89
C LYS A 86 -23.42 43.00 25.95
#